data_AF-X5E6X1-F1
#
_entry.id   AF-X5E6X1-F1
#
_cell.length_a   1.000
_cell.length_b   1.000
_cell.length_c   1.000
_cell.angle_alpha   90.00
_cell.angle_beta   90.00
_cell.angle_gamma   90.00
#
_symmetry.space_group_name_H-M   'P 1'
#
loop_
_entity.id
_entity.type
_entity.pdbx_description
1 polymer ?
#
loop_
_entity_poly.entity_id
_entity_poly.type
_entity_poly.pdbx_seq_one_letter_code
_entity_poly.pdbx_strand_id
1 'polypeptide(L)'
;MKTQEQLSNVILAFVFTLLLSACQKNHNEEQADYNGIWEIYFNIPTNTGYSSLRYEIELNNSTYSESFLDYYSASNEYIYNVWEGEVIKTGNKLQFEVTSMKTYNYDPIEKEVLELISETVPTEPHIDRSLTLSWETVLYTMNNGNLEIRADWNEDGDYEDTDEIMIYMPVD
;
A
#
# COMPACT_ATOMS: atom_id res chain seq x y z
N MET A 1 -37.52 -76.72 -1.57
CA MET A 1 -38.10 -76.57 -0.21
C MET A 1 -37.19 -75.65 0.57
N LYS A 2 -37.76 -74.58 1.13
CA LYS A 2 -37.14 -73.60 2.04
C LYS A 2 -36.72 -74.28 3.36
N THR A 3 -35.66 -73.83 4.01
CA THR A 3 -35.71 -72.94 5.20
C THR A 3 -34.32 -72.71 5.82
N GLN A 4 -34.13 -71.48 6.32
CA GLN A 4 -33.37 -71.08 7.54
C GLN A 4 -31.85 -71.39 7.56
N GLU A 5 -30.96 -70.60 8.14
CA GLU A 5 -31.08 -69.51 9.11
C GLU A 5 -29.75 -68.72 9.14
N GLN A 6 -29.83 -67.50 9.62
CA GLN A 6 -28.71 -66.62 9.94
C GLN A 6 -27.70 -67.29 10.87
N LEU A 7 -26.42 -66.96 10.72
CA LEU A 7 -25.53 -66.74 11.86
C LEU A 7 -24.53 -65.65 11.51
N SER A 8 -24.82 -64.45 12.01
CA SER A 8 -23.87 -63.37 12.20
C SER A 8 -22.65 -63.87 12.96
N ASN A 9 -21.46 -63.54 12.49
CA ASN A 9 -20.35 -63.26 13.39
C ASN A 9 -19.52 -62.09 12.84
N VAL A 10 -19.59 -61.03 13.64
CA VAL A 10 -18.87 -59.77 13.56
C VAL A 10 -17.37 -60.03 13.55
N ILE A 11 -16.66 -59.55 12.53
CA ILE A 11 -15.24 -59.22 12.67
C ILE A 11 -15.07 -57.75 12.33
N LEU A 12 -14.93 -57.00 13.42
CA LEU A 12 -14.48 -55.64 13.50
C LEU A 12 -13.05 -55.55 12.94
N ALA A 13 -12.87 -54.90 11.80
CA ALA A 13 -11.54 -54.52 11.32
C ALA A 13 -11.49 -53.00 11.20
N PHE A 14 -10.87 -52.40 12.23
CA PHE A 14 -10.39 -51.03 12.27
C PHE A 14 -9.58 -50.72 11.00
N VAL A 15 -10.08 -49.83 10.15
CA VAL A 15 -9.24 -49.11 9.19
C VAL A 15 -9.12 -47.68 9.69
N PHE A 16 -7.95 -47.42 10.24
CA PHE A 16 -7.40 -46.12 10.60
C PHE A 16 -7.75 -45.08 9.54
N THR A 17 -8.70 -44.20 9.83
CA THR A 17 -8.78 -42.90 9.15
C THR A 17 -7.67 -42.08 9.77
N LEU A 18 -6.53 -41.98 9.07
CA LEU A 18 -5.53 -40.95 9.31
C LEU A 18 -6.22 -39.60 9.04
N LEU A 19 -6.87 -39.07 10.07
CA LEU A 19 -7.14 -37.64 10.20
C LEU A 19 -5.76 -36.99 10.36
N LEU A 20 -5.10 -36.73 9.23
CA LEU A 20 -4.18 -35.61 9.16
C LEU A 20 -5.03 -34.39 9.54
N SER A 21 -4.99 -34.07 10.82
CA SER A 21 -5.28 -32.72 11.28
C SER A 21 -4.30 -31.84 10.53
N ALA A 22 -4.73 -31.35 9.37
CA ALA A 22 -4.25 -30.09 8.88
C ALA A 22 -4.57 -29.11 10.00
N CYS A 23 -3.60 -28.89 10.89
CA CYS A 23 -3.45 -27.62 11.56
C CYS A 23 -3.34 -26.61 10.41
N GLN A 24 -4.48 -26.16 9.90
CA GLN A 24 -4.56 -24.85 9.28
C GLN A 24 -4.16 -23.91 10.40
N LYS A 25 -2.86 -23.62 10.42
CA LYS A 25 -2.31 -22.48 11.11
C LYS A 25 -3.00 -21.31 10.43
N ASN A 26 -4.13 -20.89 10.98
CA ASN A 26 -4.72 -19.59 10.67
C ASN A 26 -3.65 -18.59 11.05
N HIS A 27 -2.77 -18.28 10.09
CA HIS A 27 -1.98 -17.08 10.10
C HIS A 27 -3.00 -15.95 9.98
N ASN A 28 -3.60 -15.56 11.10
CA ASN A 28 -3.95 -14.16 11.27
C ASN A 28 -2.60 -13.46 11.24
N GLU A 29 -2.19 -12.98 10.07
CA GLU A 29 -1.14 -11.97 10.03
C GLU A 29 -1.62 -10.83 10.92
N GLU A 30 -0.84 -10.56 11.97
CA GLU A 30 -1.09 -9.42 12.83
C GLU A 30 -1.07 -8.17 11.94
N GLN A 31 -2.10 -7.34 12.07
CA GLN A 31 -2.19 -6.10 11.31
C GLN A 31 -1.00 -5.22 11.68
N ALA A 32 -0.23 -4.77 10.68
CA ALA A 32 0.88 -3.88 10.95
C ALA A 32 0.37 -2.51 11.47
N ASP A 33 1.18 -1.86 12.30
CA ASP A 33 0.85 -0.59 12.97
C ASP A 33 0.74 0.60 12.01
N TYR A 34 1.40 0.51 10.85
CA TYR A 34 1.29 1.48 9.78
C TYR A 34 0.05 1.28 8.89
N ASN A 35 -0.74 0.22 9.10
CA ASN A 35 -1.90 -0.01 8.23
C ASN A 35 -2.95 1.08 8.44
N GLY A 36 -3.45 1.64 7.34
CA GLY A 36 -4.42 2.72 7.36
C GLY A 36 -4.29 3.63 6.14
N ILE A 37 -5.11 4.68 6.13
CA ILE A 37 -5.04 5.76 5.15
C ILE A 37 -4.40 6.96 5.83
N TRP A 38 -3.39 7.53 5.18
CA TRP A 38 -2.54 8.57 5.75
C TRP A 38 -2.40 9.72 4.76
N GLU A 39 -2.49 10.96 5.21
CA GLU A 39 -2.41 12.13 4.34
C GLU A 39 -1.39 13.19 4.79
N ILE A 40 -0.82 13.89 3.82
CA ILE A 40 0.05 15.04 4.01
C ILE A 40 -0.22 16.10 2.92
N TYR A 41 0.00 17.36 3.26
CA TYR A 41 -0.24 18.49 2.38
C TYR A 41 1.02 19.34 2.25
N PHE A 42 1.40 19.65 1.01
CA PHE A 42 2.50 20.55 0.70
C PHE A 42 2.04 21.74 -0.14
N ASN A 43 2.69 22.88 0.09
CA ASN A 43 2.64 24.01 -0.83
C ASN A 43 4.06 24.32 -1.26
N ILE A 44 4.37 24.04 -2.53
CA ILE A 44 5.70 24.26 -3.11
C ILE A 44 5.68 25.57 -3.91
N PRO A 45 6.45 26.60 -3.53
CA PRO A 45 6.57 27.81 -4.34
C PRO A 45 7.20 27.50 -5.70
N THR A 46 6.69 28.13 -6.77
CA THR A 46 7.27 28.04 -8.11
C THR A 46 7.61 29.44 -8.63
N ASN A 47 8.44 29.52 -9.68
CA ASN A 47 8.82 30.81 -10.28
C ASN A 47 7.62 31.62 -10.84
N THR A 48 6.48 30.97 -11.04
CA THR A 48 5.26 31.56 -11.62
C THR A 48 4.06 31.51 -10.68
N GLY A 49 4.21 31.00 -9.45
CA GLY A 49 3.11 30.82 -8.51
C GLY A 49 3.44 29.81 -7.40
N TYR A 50 2.58 28.82 -7.22
CA TYR A 50 2.78 27.68 -6.31
C TYR A 50 2.18 26.41 -6.91
N SER A 51 2.65 25.26 -6.44
CA SER A 51 1.99 23.96 -6.59
C SER A 51 1.44 23.54 -5.22
N SER A 52 0.17 23.18 -5.16
CA SER A 52 -0.41 22.53 -3.97
C SER A 52 -0.47 21.05 -4.23
N LEU A 53 0.08 20.26 -3.32
CA LEU A 53 0.11 18.81 -3.39
C LEU A 53 -0.63 18.24 -2.18
N ARG A 54 -1.62 17.39 -2.43
CA ARG A 54 -2.23 16.54 -1.40
C ARG A 54 -1.79 15.11 -1.70
N TYR A 55 -1.04 14.52 -0.79
CA TYR A 55 -0.70 13.10 -0.84
C TYR A 55 -1.59 12.33 0.10
N GLU A 56 -2.07 11.19 -0.35
CA GLU A 56 -2.74 10.18 0.45
C GLU A 56 -2.08 8.84 0.17
N ILE A 57 -1.67 8.12 1.21
CA ILE A 57 -1.15 6.77 1.10
C ILE A 57 -2.01 5.81 1.91
N GLU A 58 -2.60 4.83 1.23
CA GLU A 58 -3.24 3.68 1.84
C GLU A 58 -2.19 2.58 1.97
N LEU A 59 -1.94 2.12 3.20
CA LEU A 59 -1.01 1.05 3.50
C LEU A 59 -1.74 -0.14 4.12
N ASN A 60 -1.43 -1.32 3.62
CA ASN A 60 -1.83 -2.61 4.19
C ASN A 60 -0.60 -3.50 4.38
N ASN A 61 -0.78 -4.71 4.91
CA ASN A 61 0.33 -5.62 5.23
C ASN A 61 1.30 -5.90 4.07
N SER A 62 0.80 -5.87 2.82
CA SER A 62 1.57 -6.25 1.64
C SER A 62 1.33 -5.37 0.41
N THR A 63 0.42 -4.40 0.49
CA THR A 63 0.09 -3.51 -0.63
C THR A 63 0.08 -2.07 -0.20
N TYR A 64 0.28 -1.18 -1.16
CA TYR A 64 0.04 0.24 -0.97
C TYR A 64 -0.68 0.86 -2.17
N SER A 65 -1.32 2.00 -1.92
CA SER A 65 -1.84 2.91 -2.93
C SER A 65 -1.45 4.32 -2.52
N GLU A 66 -0.63 4.99 -3.32
CA GLU A 66 -0.24 6.37 -3.14
C GLU A 66 -0.98 7.21 -4.18
N SER A 67 -1.76 8.18 -3.74
CA SER A 67 -2.44 9.13 -4.61
C SER A 67 -1.98 10.54 -4.34
N PHE A 68 -1.84 11.32 -5.41
CA PHE A 68 -1.46 12.71 -5.29
C PHE A 68 -2.17 13.59 -6.31
N LEU A 69 -2.72 14.69 -5.79
CA LEU A 69 -3.38 15.72 -6.59
C LEU A 69 -2.41 16.90 -6.77
N ASP A 70 -1.95 17.08 -8.00
CA ASP A 70 -1.13 18.22 -8.40
C ASP A 70 -2.01 19.36 -8.90
N TYR A 71 -1.88 20.54 -8.32
CA TYR A 71 -2.45 21.77 -8.87
C TYR A 71 -1.37 22.69 -9.46
N TYR A 72 -1.39 22.88 -10.77
CA TYR A 72 -0.50 23.79 -11.49
C TYR A 72 -1.15 25.16 -11.66
N SER A 73 -0.84 26.11 -10.77
CA SER A 73 -1.42 27.46 -10.79
C SER A 73 -1.18 28.26 -12.09
N ALA A 74 -0.09 27.98 -12.81
CA ALA A 74 0.25 28.69 -14.04
C ALA A 74 -0.66 28.32 -15.24
N SER A 75 -1.08 27.06 -15.33
CA SER A 75 -2.00 26.57 -16.37
C SER A 75 -3.44 26.41 -15.87
N ASN A 76 -3.67 26.53 -14.56
CA ASN A 76 -4.94 26.23 -13.90
C ASN A 76 -5.42 24.80 -14.18
N GLU A 77 -4.49 23.85 -14.09
CA GLU A 77 -4.72 22.43 -14.36
C GLU A 77 -4.59 21.61 -13.07
N TYR A 78 -5.45 20.61 -12.95
CA TYR A 78 -5.38 19.60 -11.90
C TYR A 78 -5.04 18.25 -12.55
N ILE A 79 -4.04 17.57 -12.00
CA ILE A 79 -3.67 16.22 -12.41
C ILE A 79 -3.74 15.33 -11.18
N TYR A 80 -4.50 14.23 -11.28
CA TYR A 80 -4.60 13.26 -10.20
C TYR A 80 -3.88 11.99 -10.60
N ASN A 81 -2.91 11.57 -9.79
CA ASN A 81 -2.15 10.35 -10.02
C ASN A 81 -2.43 9.34 -8.91
N VAL A 82 -2.43 8.06 -9.27
CA VAL A 82 -2.54 6.94 -8.33
C VAL A 82 -1.50 5.90 -8.71
N TRP A 83 -0.61 5.59 -7.77
CA TRP A 83 0.45 4.62 -7.92
C TRP A 83 0.19 3.49 -6.94
N GLU A 84 0.16 2.27 -7.46
CA GLU A 84 -0.23 1.07 -6.71
C GLU A 84 0.88 0.04 -6.76
N GLY A 85 1.03 -0.71 -5.68
CA GLY A 85 2.05 -1.75 -5.65
C GLY A 85 2.12 -2.55 -4.37
N GLU A 86 3.27 -3.18 -4.18
CA GLU A 86 3.56 -4.00 -3.03
C GLU A 86 4.38 -3.22 -2.01
N VAL A 87 4.16 -3.53 -0.73
CA VAL A 87 5.01 -3.04 0.37
C VAL A 87 5.64 -4.22 1.09
N ILE A 88 6.96 -4.19 1.23
CA ILE A 88 7.73 -5.25 1.88
C ILE A 88 8.30 -4.70 3.20
N LYS A 89 7.84 -5.26 4.31
CA LYS A 89 8.30 -4.87 5.65
C LYS A 89 9.51 -5.67 6.09
N THR A 90 10.58 -4.98 6.48
CA THR A 90 11.74 -5.59 7.15
C THR A 90 12.12 -4.77 8.39
N GLY A 91 11.69 -5.22 9.58
CA GLY A 91 11.89 -4.45 10.81
C GLY A 91 11.09 -3.15 10.77
N ASN A 92 11.77 -2.01 10.87
CA ASN A 92 11.21 -0.66 10.72
C ASN A 92 11.39 -0.09 9.30
N LYS A 93 11.79 -0.92 8.32
CA LYS A 93 11.87 -0.53 6.92
C LYS A 93 10.63 -0.96 6.15
N LEU A 94 10.17 -0.08 5.26
CA LEU A 94 9.20 -0.39 4.21
C LEU A 94 9.88 -0.19 2.86
N GLN A 95 9.82 -1.20 2.00
CA GLN A 95 10.25 -1.09 0.61
C GLN A 95 9.00 -1.09 -0.27
N PHE A 96 8.90 -0.10 -1.15
CA PHE A 96 7.77 0.06 -2.07
C PHE A 96 8.15 -0.43 -3.47
N GLU A 97 7.35 -1.34 -4.01
CA GLU A 97 7.52 -1.83 -5.38
C GLU A 97 6.30 -1.46 -6.21
N VAL A 98 6.48 -0.55 -7.16
CA VAL A 98 5.36 -0.03 -7.97
C VAL A 98 4.99 -1.02 -9.06
N THR A 99 3.70 -1.30 -9.20
CA THR A 99 3.16 -2.24 -10.19
C THR A 99 2.24 -1.57 -11.20
N SER A 100 1.62 -0.44 -10.84
CA SER A 100 0.77 0.35 -11.73
C SER A 100 0.90 1.84 -11.42
N MET A 101 0.95 2.65 -12.47
CA MET A 101 0.86 4.11 -12.40
C MET A 101 -0.28 4.57 -13.27
N LYS A 102 -1.27 5.23 -12.67
CA LYS A 102 -2.48 5.72 -13.31
C LYS A 102 -2.57 7.23 -13.17
N THR A 103 -3.01 7.89 -14.24
CA THR A 103 -3.25 9.34 -14.26
C THR A 103 -4.69 9.58 -14.68
N TYR A 104 -5.37 10.48 -13.98
CA TYR A 104 -6.78 10.80 -14.15
C TYR A 104 -7.00 12.30 -14.32
N ASN A 105 -8.10 12.64 -14.98
CA ASN A 105 -8.69 13.96 -14.87
C ASN A 105 -9.33 14.13 -13.49
N TYR A 106 -9.26 15.33 -12.94
CA TYR A 106 -9.88 15.68 -11.65
C TYR A 106 -10.78 16.90 -11.80
N ASP A 107 -12.00 16.82 -11.26
CA ASP A 107 -12.90 17.97 -11.15
C ASP A 107 -12.65 18.67 -9.80
N PRO A 108 -12.07 19.88 -9.77
CA PRO A 108 -11.83 20.59 -8.53
C PRO A 108 -13.09 21.22 -7.92
N ILE A 109 -14.18 21.36 -8.69
CA ILE A 109 -15.44 21.93 -8.21
C ILE A 109 -16.22 20.86 -7.43
N GLU A 110 -16.42 19.70 -8.07
CA GLU A 110 -17.15 18.57 -7.47
C GLU A 110 -16.24 17.69 -6.59
N LYS A 111 -14.92 17.87 -6.67
CA LYS A 111 -13.87 17.09 -5.98
C LYS A 111 -13.88 15.61 -6.36
N GLU A 112 -14.13 15.32 -7.64
CA GLU A 112 -14.27 13.97 -8.16
C GLU A 112 -13.13 13.58 -9.10
N VAL A 113 -12.68 12.33 -8.99
CA VAL A 113 -11.81 11.69 -9.98
C VAL A 113 -12.68 11.26 -11.16
N LEU A 114 -12.32 11.72 -12.35
CA LEU A 114 -13.12 11.53 -13.56
C LEU A 114 -12.59 10.35 -14.40
N GLU A 115 -12.05 10.64 -15.58
CA GLU A 115 -11.61 9.67 -16.56
C GLU A 115 -10.12 9.33 -16.41
N LEU A 116 -9.79 8.05 -16.58
CA LEU A 116 -8.41 7.56 -16.71
C LEU A 116 -7.81 8.10 -18.01
N ILE A 117 -6.76 8.91 -17.89
CA ILE A 117 -5.99 9.44 -19.01
C ILE A 117 -4.97 8.40 -19.50
N SER A 118 -4.28 7.76 -18.56
CA SER A 118 -3.24 6.79 -18.87
C SER A 118 -3.02 5.81 -17.73
N GLU A 119 -2.66 4.58 -18.08
CA GLU A 119 -2.16 3.56 -17.17
C GLU A 119 -0.88 2.97 -17.74
N THR A 120 0.14 2.85 -16.91
CA THR A 120 1.43 2.29 -17.30
C THR A 120 1.94 1.32 -16.25
N VAL A 121 2.56 0.24 -16.71
CA VAL A 121 3.36 -0.64 -15.85
C VAL A 121 4.78 -0.06 -15.87
N PRO A 122 5.31 0.39 -14.73
CA PRO A 122 6.64 0.98 -14.68
C PRO A 122 7.71 -0.07 -15.02
N THR A 123 8.72 0.34 -15.82
CA THR A 123 9.78 -0.55 -16.31
C THR A 123 11.15 -0.30 -15.67
N GLU A 124 11.35 0.84 -15.02
CA GLU A 124 12.57 1.22 -14.29
C GLU A 124 12.15 2.05 -13.06
N PRO A 125 12.92 2.04 -11.95
CA PRO A 125 12.72 3.01 -10.88
C PRO A 125 12.91 4.42 -11.47
N HIS A 126 11.85 5.22 -11.43
CA HIS A 126 11.87 6.59 -11.92
C HIS A 126 12.68 7.48 -10.97
N ILE A 127 13.43 8.45 -11.48
CA ILE A 127 14.08 9.49 -10.66
C ILE A 127 13.00 10.44 -10.21
N ASP A 128 12.50 10.23 -9.00
CA ASP A 128 11.39 11.00 -8.50
C ASP A 128 11.77 12.48 -8.29
N ARG A 129 10.89 13.36 -8.74
CA ARG A 129 10.97 14.82 -8.57
C ARG A 129 9.85 15.35 -7.68
N SER A 130 9.01 14.46 -7.17
CA SER A 130 7.73 14.77 -6.55
C SER A 130 7.61 14.18 -5.14
N LEU A 131 8.69 13.75 -4.48
CA LEU A 131 8.65 13.24 -3.09
C LEU A 131 7.65 12.08 -2.88
N THR A 132 7.36 11.31 -3.92
CA THR A 132 6.60 10.07 -3.82
C THR A 132 7.43 9.01 -3.10
N LEU A 133 6.75 8.09 -2.44
CA LEU A 133 7.38 6.96 -1.74
C LEU A 133 7.59 5.75 -2.63
N SER A 134 6.99 5.81 -3.80
CA SER A 134 7.00 4.75 -4.78
C SER A 134 8.42 4.49 -5.32
N TRP A 135 8.85 3.23 -5.27
CA TRP A 135 10.23 2.75 -5.49
C TRP A 135 11.21 2.96 -4.35
N GLU A 136 10.82 3.61 -3.26
CA GLU A 136 11.73 3.92 -2.16
C GLU A 136 11.85 2.80 -1.14
N THR A 137 13.00 2.77 -0.46
CA THR A 137 13.15 2.06 0.82
C THR A 137 13.25 3.07 1.94
N VAL A 138 12.20 3.10 2.77
CA VAL A 138 12.07 4.10 3.82
C VAL A 138 12.19 3.51 5.21
N LEU A 139 12.52 4.37 6.17
CA LEU A 139 12.28 4.10 7.58
C LEU A 139 10.89 4.60 7.95
N TYR A 140 10.13 3.80 8.70
CA TYR A 140 8.85 4.23 9.24
C TYR A 140 8.86 4.22 10.78
N THR A 141 8.08 5.09 11.39
CA THR A 141 7.82 5.10 12.84
C THR A 141 6.42 5.65 13.12
N MET A 142 5.72 5.05 14.08
CA MET A 142 4.46 5.59 14.59
C MET A 142 4.74 6.59 15.71
N ASN A 143 4.34 7.85 15.54
CA ASN A 143 4.59 8.93 16.49
C ASN A 143 3.29 9.65 16.85
N ASN A 144 2.80 9.46 18.07
CA ASN A 144 1.55 10.08 18.58
C ASN A 144 0.33 9.89 17.66
N GLY A 145 0.22 8.72 17.02
CA GLY A 145 -0.88 8.41 16.10
C GLY A 145 -0.66 8.89 14.66
N ASN A 146 0.46 9.53 14.36
CA ASN A 146 0.90 9.88 13.01
C ASN A 146 1.90 8.84 12.49
N LEU A 147 1.97 8.73 11.16
CA LEU A 147 2.97 7.93 10.47
C LEU A 147 4.12 8.84 10.03
N GLU A 148 5.28 8.67 10.64
CA GLU A 148 6.53 9.32 10.21
C GLU A 148 7.25 8.39 9.24
N ILE A 149 7.56 8.90 8.05
CA ILE A 149 8.33 8.23 7.02
C ILE A 149 9.59 9.04 6.74
N ARG A 150 10.72 8.35 6.63
CA ARG A 150 12.00 8.94 6.23
C ARG A 150 12.54 8.27 4.99
N ALA A 151 12.75 9.03 3.93
CA ALA A 151 13.26 8.56 2.65
C ALA A 151 14.57 9.28 2.32
N ASP A 152 15.60 8.51 1.95
CA ASP A 152 16.93 9.01 1.54
C ASP A 152 16.87 9.35 0.05
N TRP A 153 16.17 10.44 -0.29
CA TRP A 153 15.98 10.84 -1.70
C TRP A 153 17.26 11.39 -2.33
N ASN A 154 18.21 11.86 -1.52
CA ASN A 154 19.47 12.41 -2.01
C ASN A 154 20.56 11.33 -2.20
N GLU A 155 20.29 10.10 -1.74
CA GLU A 155 21.15 8.91 -1.77
C GLU A 155 22.50 9.10 -1.03
N ASP A 156 22.55 9.94 0.01
CA ASP A 156 23.77 10.20 0.78
C ASP A 156 24.03 9.19 1.91
N GLY A 157 23.02 8.34 2.19
CA GLY A 157 23.09 7.26 3.16
C GLY A 157 22.67 7.64 4.57
N ASP A 158 22.16 8.85 4.79
CA ASP A 158 21.39 9.22 5.98
C ASP A 158 19.92 9.56 5.66
N TYR A 159 19.17 10.02 6.65
CA TYR A 159 17.70 10.19 6.59
C TYR A 159 17.27 11.42 7.42
N GLU A 160 18.19 12.37 7.61
CA GLU A 160 18.05 13.45 8.57
C GLU A 160 17.88 14.82 7.90
N ASP A 161 17.94 14.89 6.58
CA ASP A 161 17.66 16.12 5.87
C ASP A 161 16.18 16.52 6.03
N THR A 162 15.92 17.83 6.04
CA THR A 162 14.58 18.34 6.35
C THR A 162 13.53 17.96 5.32
N ASP A 163 13.96 17.77 4.07
CA ASP A 163 13.14 17.31 2.97
C ASP A 163 12.98 15.79 2.94
N GLU A 164 13.69 15.03 3.78
CA GLU A 164 13.66 13.56 3.88
C GLU A 164 12.62 13.02 4.85
N ILE A 165 12.05 13.88 5.70
CA ILE A 165 11.13 13.49 6.76
C ILE A 165 9.71 13.94 6.42
N MET A 166 8.81 12.97 6.23
CA MET A 166 7.38 13.19 6.04
C MET A 166 6.58 12.70 7.24
N ILE A 167 5.64 13.53 7.70
CA ILE A 167 4.75 13.20 8.80
C ILE A 167 3.31 13.19 8.28
N TYR A 168 2.78 11.99 8.06
CA TYR A 168 1.42 11.79 7.61
C TYR A 168 0.45 11.72 8.79
N MET A 169 -0.72 12.33 8.60
CA MET A 169 -1.83 12.31 9.54
C MET A 169 -2.81 11.19 9.15
N PRO A 170 -3.43 10.49 10.10
CA PRO A 170 -4.45 9.49 9.78
C PRO A 170 -5.68 10.16 9.15
N VAL A 171 -6.28 9.51 8.16
CA VAL A 171 -7.59 9.88 7.59
C VAL A 171 -8.66 9.07 8.32
N ASP A 172 -9.66 9.76 8.87
CA ASP A 172 -10.81 9.19 9.60
C ASP A 172 -11.87 8.53 8.68
#